data_AF-A0A3N3DU07-F1
#
_entry.id   AF-A0A3N3DU07-F1
#
_cell.length_a   1.000
_cell.length_b   1.000
_cell.length_c   1.000
_cell.angle_alpha   90.00
_cell.angle_beta   90.00
_cell.angle_gamma   90.00
#
_symmetry.space_group_name_H-M   'P 1'
#
loop_
_entity.id
_entity.type
_entity.pdbx_description
1 polymer ?
#
loop_
_entity_poly.entity_id
_entity_poly.type
_entity_poly.pdbx_seq_one_letter_code
_entity_poly.pdbx_strand_id
1 'polypeptide(L)'
;MKKSKLVIALGLASSVALTGCDSSSSSSEGDGGTSSYKVTAIDGYLDGALVWLDRNRNFILDDNEPRATSGSDGVASLDVTGIVNPEQYPVVVRAIPGQTTDSDNGDVTEGFTMSAPPGEDKVTPLSTLVHVYMEQVIDESSSDEAIESAKQNAIQTVADQLGLDQEDVLGDFFVKGDPDAAYAAENIVKSNALPETPEDLQRVSEEENDGQFVAVVTVVNHQVKQKIVEVKEATQDGEEPDFDSAESVVIDLNGTDSDSDGVPDTLDDFDGDGTEWLDSDGDGTGDNADLNDDTVNGEDDIYPDTVDQYPTDRARAGDLDNDGIDEIDDAYPNDTDNDGHDNDTDLFVNDPTEWADEDSDGLGDNEDDPYLNDSDNDGYDNDTDLFVNDPTEWADEDDDGLGDNEDDPYPNDTDNDSYDNDSDAFDDDPTEWADNDNDGVGDVADNDDDNDSINDGDDNCPNVGNPTQSDVDGNGIGDACEVSELVWDESNWNQANWK
;
A
#
# COMPACT_ATOMS: atom_id res chain seq x y z
N MET A 1 30.18 5.92 -19.07
CA MET A 1 30.83 4.69 -18.58
C MET A 1 29.88 3.58 -18.95
N LYS A 2 30.28 2.56 -19.73
CA LYS A 2 29.36 1.47 -20.10
C LYS A 2 28.93 0.75 -18.81
N LYS A 3 27.68 0.95 -18.39
CA LYS A 3 27.06 0.17 -17.30
C LYS A 3 26.95 -1.27 -17.82
N SER A 4 27.42 -2.22 -17.03
CA SER A 4 27.38 -3.64 -17.37
C SER A 4 26.21 -4.23 -16.62
N LYS A 5 25.02 -4.18 -17.22
CA LYS A 5 23.78 -4.64 -16.60
C LYS A 5 23.85 -6.16 -16.33
N LEU A 6 23.89 -6.55 -15.04
CA LEU A 6 23.84 -7.94 -14.62
C LEU A 6 22.39 -8.35 -14.35
N VAL A 7 22.01 -9.54 -14.81
CA VAL A 7 20.71 -10.21 -14.71
C VAL A 7 19.96 -9.93 -13.39
N ILE A 8 18.79 -9.29 -13.49
CA ILE A 8 17.78 -9.25 -12.42
C ILE A 8 16.99 -10.56 -12.50
N ALA A 9 16.90 -11.27 -11.37
CA ALA A 9 16.05 -12.45 -11.24
C ALA A 9 14.72 -12.00 -10.63
N LEU A 10 13.76 -11.66 -11.48
CA LEU A 10 12.39 -11.36 -11.05
C LEU A 10 11.77 -12.64 -10.47
N GLY A 11 11.45 -12.59 -9.18
CA GLY A 11 10.67 -13.62 -8.52
C GLY A 11 9.19 -13.43 -8.79
N LEU A 12 8.68 -13.84 -9.97
CA LEU A 12 7.24 -13.81 -10.21
C LEU A 12 6.54 -14.87 -9.34
N ALA A 13 5.89 -14.41 -8.27
CA ALA A 13 4.86 -15.16 -7.58
C ALA A 13 3.52 -14.86 -8.26
N SER A 14 3.05 -15.78 -9.10
CA SER A 14 1.61 -15.86 -9.39
C SER A 14 1.19 -17.29 -9.72
N SER A 15 0.38 -17.89 -8.85
CA SER A 15 -0.77 -18.74 -9.16
C SER A 15 -1.33 -19.41 -7.90
N VAL A 16 -2.33 -18.76 -7.28
CA VAL A 16 -3.37 -19.50 -6.55
C VAL A 16 -4.27 -20.11 -7.63
N ALA A 17 -4.04 -21.38 -7.96
CA ALA A 17 -5.01 -22.20 -8.66
C ALA A 17 -5.44 -23.35 -7.74
N LEU A 18 -6.69 -23.25 -7.29
CA LEU A 18 -7.40 -24.27 -6.52
C LEU A 18 -7.32 -25.65 -7.19
N THR A 19 -6.87 -26.60 -6.39
CA THR A 19 -6.98 -28.07 -6.47
C THR A 19 -7.89 -28.66 -7.55
N GLY A 20 -7.28 -29.38 -8.49
CA GLY A 20 -7.90 -30.42 -9.32
C GLY A 20 -7.05 -31.70 -9.29
N CYS A 21 -7.35 -32.60 -8.35
CA CYS A 21 -6.71 -33.90 -8.23
C CYS A 21 -7.15 -34.81 -9.39
N ASP A 22 -6.26 -35.14 -10.33
CA ASP A 22 -6.35 -36.41 -11.05
C ASP A 22 -4.99 -37.11 -11.10
N SER A 23 -4.96 -38.27 -10.48
CA SER A 23 -3.81 -39.11 -10.27
C SER A 23 -3.64 -40.07 -11.45
N SER A 24 -2.54 -39.95 -12.21
CA SER A 24 -2.03 -41.10 -12.96
C SER A 24 -0.50 -41.08 -13.07
N SER A 25 0.11 -41.91 -12.23
CA SER A 25 1.53 -42.24 -12.25
C SER A 25 1.91 -42.96 -13.54
N SER A 26 2.84 -42.39 -14.31
CA SER A 26 3.69 -43.18 -15.20
C SER A 26 5.11 -42.62 -15.20
N SER A 27 6.02 -43.44 -14.70
CA SER A 27 7.46 -43.23 -14.71
C SER A 27 8.03 -43.61 -16.08
N SER A 28 8.66 -42.67 -16.77
CA SER A 28 9.65 -42.98 -17.82
C SER A 28 10.59 -41.81 -18.08
N GLU A 29 11.86 -42.05 -17.73
CA GLU A 29 13.06 -41.74 -18.51
C GLU A 29 13.29 -40.29 -18.96
N GLY A 30 14.37 -39.70 -18.44
CA GLY A 30 14.86 -38.37 -18.79
C GLY A 30 15.05 -38.21 -20.30
N ASP A 31 14.23 -37.35 -20.88
CA ASP A 31 14.41 -36.78 -22.20
C ASP A 31 15.15 -35.46 -22.04
N GLY A 32 16.21 -35.27 -22.81
CA GLY A 32 16.87 -33.97 -22.97
C GLY A 32 15.98 -33.08 -23.84
N GLY A 33 14.79 -32.77 -23.34
CA GLY A 33 13.77 -32.01 -24.07
C GLY A 33 14.24 -30.60 -24.32
N THR A 34 14.25 -30.19 -25.58
CA THR A 34 14.45 -28.80 -25.98
C THR A 34 13.31 -27.96 -25.42
N SER A 35 13.60 -26.96 -24.59
CA SER A 35 12.61 -26.00 -24.10
C SER A 35 12.48 -24.86 -25.11
N SER A 36 11.24 -24.49 -25.45
CA SER A 36 10.93 -23.43 -26.40
C SER A 36 10.15 -22.31 -25.71
N TYR A 37 10.51 -21.06 -25.98
CA TYR A 37 9.77 -19.87 -25.57
C TYR A 37 9.19 -19.21 -26.83
N LYS A 38 7.91 -18.84 -26.80
CA LYS A 38 7.22 -18.25 -27.96
C LYS A 38 7.08 -16.76 -27.74
N VAL A 39 7.38 -15.99 -28.76
CA VAL A 39 7.24 -14.53 -28.77
C VAL A 39 6.47 -14.15 -30.03
N THR A 40 5.51 -13.23 -29.94
CA THR A 40 4.75 -12.74 -31.09
C THR A 40 5.16 -11.30 -31.39
N ALA A 41 5.52 -11.01 -32.64
CA ALA A 41 5.81 -9.69 -33.15
C ALA A 41 4.56 -9.08 -33.82
N ILE A 42 4.08 -7.93 -33.32
CA ILE A 42 2.78 -7.35 -33.68
C ILE A 42 2.88 -5.83 -33.88
N ASP A 43 2.83 -5.37 -35.12
CA ASP A 43 2.35 -4.05 -35.55
C ASP A 43 1.02 -4.30 -36.30
N GLY A 44 1.10 -4.96 -37.45
CA GLY A 44 0.35 -6.19 -37.71
C GLY A 44 1.22 -7.44 -37.46
N TYR A 45 0.72 -8.64 -37.73
CA TYR A 45 1.56 -9.84 -37.55
C TYR A 45 2.77 -9.79 -38.50
N LEU A 46 3.96 -9.63 -37.92
CA LEU A 46 5.21 -9.45 -38.68
C LEU A 46 5.78 -10.80 -39.10
N ASP A 47 5.76 -11.11 -40.41
CA ASP A 47 6.43 -12.29 -40.99
C ASP A 47 7.89 -11.97 -41.32
N GLY A 48 8.83 -12.82 -40.93
CA GLY A 48 10.24 -12.65 -41.28
C GLY A 48 11.02 -11.65 -40.40
N ALA A 49 10.45 -11.17 -39.28
CA ALA A 49 11.16 -10.34 -38.31
C ALA A 49 12.15 -11.16 -37.48
N LEU A 50 13.25 -10.55 -37.07
CA LEU A 50 14.24 -11.18 -36.19
C LEU A 50 13.84 -10.96 -34.74
N VAL A 51 13.72 -12.04 -33.96
CA VAL A 51 13.29 -12.01 -32.56
C VAL A 51 14.34 -12.65 -31.68
N TRP A 52 14.68 -12.03 -30.54
CA TRP A 52 15.60 -12.61 -29.56
C TRP A 52 15.23 -12.28 -28.13
N LEU A 53 15.75 -13.11 -27.22
CA LEU A 53 15.67 -12.93 -25.79
C LEU A 53 16.87 -12.11 -25.34
N ASP A 54 16.67 -10.89 -24.86
CA ASP A 54 17.72 -9.99 -24.39
C ASP A 54 18.07 -10.33 -22.94
N ARG A 55 19.21 -10.98 -22.74
CA ARG A 55 19.58 -11.54 -21.43
C ARG A 55 20.40 -10.59 -20.59
N ASN A 56 20.93 -9.54 -21.18
CA ASN A 56 21.78 -8.57 -20.49
C ASN A 56 21.20 -7.15 -20.52
N ARG A 57 19.98 -6.97 -21.04
CA ARG A 57 19.22 -5.71 -21.04
C ARG A 57 19.96 -4.59 -21.77
N ASN A 58 20.64 -4.93 -22.86
CA ASN A 58 21.34 -3.96 -23.70
C ASN A 58 20.65 -3.76 -25.05
N PHE A 59 19.55 -4.48 -25.32
CA PHE A 59 18.82 -4.55 -26.57
C PHE A 59 19.60 -5.08 -27.77
N ILE A 60 20.91 -5.29 -27.69
CA ILE A 60 21.76 -5.72 -28.78
C ILE A 60 21.86 -7.24 -28.81
N LEU A 61 21.50 -7.84 -29.94
CA LEU A 61 21.61 -9.29 -30.13
C LEU A 61 23.05 -9.82 -29.97
N ASP A 62 23.26 -10.62 -28.94
CA ASP A 62 24.54 -11.28 -28.65
C ASP A 62 24.60 -12.75 -29.13
N ASP A 63 25.82 -13.29 -29.23
CA ASP A 63 26.07 -14.67 -29.70
C ASP A 63 25.45 -15.75 -28.78
N ASN A 64 25.22 -15.44 -27.51
CA ASN A 64 24.70 -16.34 -26.48
C ASN A 64 23.19 -16.17 -26.21
N GLU A 65 22.51 -15.37 -27.03
CA GLU A 65 21.08 -15.11 -26.90
C GLU A 65 20.25 -15.99 -27.84
N PRO A 66 19.21 -16.67 -27.31
CA PRO A 66 18.21 -17.34 -28.12
C PRO A 66 17.60 -16.39 -29.13
N ARG A 67 17.54 -16.80 -30.39
CA ARG A 67 16.95 -16.03 -31.48
C ARG A 67 16.18 -16.92 -32.45
N ALA A 68 15.16 -16.37 -33.08
CA ALA A 68 14.45 -16.99 -34.19
C ALA A 68 13.90 -15.94 -35.14
N THR A 69 13.35 -16.39 -36.26
CA THR A 69 12.62 -15.55 -37.21
C THR A 69 11.13 -15.80 -37.01
N SER A 70 10.31 -14.76 -36.98
CA SER A 70 8.85 -14.88 -36.89
C SER A 70 8.27 -15.47 -38.17
N GLY A 71 7.15 -16.19 -38.03
CA GLY A 71 6.35 -16.67 -39.15
C GLY A 71 5.21 -15.72 -39.51
N SER A 72 4.33 -16.18 -40.42
CA SER A 72 3.18 -15.39 -40.91
C SER A 72 2.12 -15.07 -39.85
N ASP A 73 2.20 -15.69 -38.68
CA ASP A 73 1.38 -15.41 -37.49
C ASP A 73 2.11 -14.51 -36.48
N GLY A 74 3.23 -13.90 -36.88
CA GLY A 74 4.10 -13.09 -36.02
C GLY A 74 4.91 -13.92 -35.02
N VAL A 75 4.70 -15.24 -34.92
CA VAL A 75 5.28 -16.06 -33.85
C VAL A 75 6.70 -16.51 -34.19
N ALA A 76 7.63 -16.23 -33.28
CA ALA A 76 8.98 -16.76 -33.25
C ALA A 76 9.13 -17.76 -32.09
N SER A 77 9.69 -18.94 -32.37
CA SER A 77 9.96 -19.97 -31.34
C SER A 77 11.45 -20.00 -30.99
N LEU A 78 11.80 -19.44 -29.85
CA LEU A 78 13.16 -19.35 -29.34
C LEU A 78 13.56 -20.65 -28.65
N ASP A 79 14.73 -21.20 -28.99
CA ASP A 79 15.33 -22.33 -28.26
C ASP A 79 15.98 -21.82 -26.97
N VAL A 80 15.30 -22.05 -25.86
CA VAL A 80 15.71 -21.62 -24.52
C VAL A 80 16.23 -22.81 -23.70
N THR A 81 16.73 -23.85 -24.37
CA THR A 81 17.31 -25.02 -23.71
C THR A 81 18.45 -24.61 -22.78
N GLY A 82 18.27 -24.88 -21.50
CA GLY A 82 19.25 -24.55 -20.46
C GLY A 82 19.13 -23.14 -19.88
N ILE A 83 18.10 -22.39 -20.26
CA ILE A 83 17.72 -21.13 -19.60
C ILE A 83 16.56 -21.45 -18.65
N VAL A 84 16.72 -21.06 -17.38
CA VAL A 84 15.66 -21.16 -16.37
C VAL A 84 14.86 -19.86 -16.42
N ASN A 85 13.53 -19.95 -16.41
CA ASN A 85 12.59 -18.83 -16.44
C ASN A 85 12.91 -17.80 -17.55
N PRO A 86 12.80 -18.17 -18.84
CA PRO A 86 13.06 -17.23 -19.93
C PRO A 86 12.20 -15.96 -19.87
N GLU A 87 11.01 -16.02 -19.27
CA GLU A 87 10.08 -14.91 -19.09
C GLU A 87 10.65 -13.75 -18.23
N GLN A 88 11.70 -13.98 -17.43
CA GLN A 88 12.33 -12.90 -16.64
C GLN A 88 13.17 -11.93 -17.49
N TYR A 89 13.35 -12.22 -18.78
CA TYR A 89 14.17 -11.44 -19.69
C TYR A 89 13.30 -10.70 -20.69
N PRO A 90 13.65 -9.44 -21.05
CA PRO A 90 12.98 -8.77 -22.14
C PRO A 90 13.15 -9.49 -23.47
N VAL A 91 12.24 -9.19 -24.38
CA VAL A 91 12.27 -9.70 -25.76
C VAL A 91 12.35 -8.53 -26.72
N VAL A 92 13.12 -8.71 -27.80
CA VAL A 92 13.34 -7.66 -28.80
C VAL A 92 13.04 -8.22 -30.18
N VAL A 93 12.37 -7.40 -30.99
CA VAL A 93 11.97 -7.70 -32.36
C VAL A 93 12.58 -6.64 -33.27
N ARG A 94 13.17 -7.07 -34.38
CA ARG A 94 13.63 -6.19 -35.44
C ARG A 94 12.90 -6.50 -36.74
N ALA A 95 12.12 -5.55 -37.23
CA ALA A 95 11.58 -5.55 -38.56
C ALA A 95 12.67 -5.11 -39.55
N ILE A 96 12.97 -5.96 -40.54
CA ILE A 96 14.09 -5.76 -41.46
C ILE A 96 13.55 -5.35 -42.84
N PRO A 97 13.95 -4.18 -43.38
CA PRO A 97 13.50 -3.71 -44.68
C PRO A 97 13.72 -4.73 -45.79
N GLY A 98 12.66 -5.00 -46.55
CA GLY A 98 12.65 -5.94 -47.67
C GLY A 98 12.84 -7.42 -47.27
N GLN A 99 12.77 -7.75 -45.98
CA GLN A 99 12.74 -9.13 -45.46
C GLN A 99 11.52 -9.40 -44.61
N THR A 100 11.08 -8.40 -43.84
CA THR A 100 9.88 -8.47 -43.02
C THR A 100 8.67 -8.00 -43.82
N THR A 101 7.55 -8.70 -43.69
CA THR A 101 6.25 -8.33 -44.25
C THR A 101 5.28 -8.14 -43.09
N ASP A 102 4.67 -6.97 -43.03
CA ASP A 102 3.50 -6.74 -42.19
C ASP A 102 2.24 -7.26 -42.89
N SER A 103 1.40 -7.94 -42.12
CA SER A 103 0.08 -8.39 -42.53
C SER A 103 -0.88 -7.27 -42.94
N ASP A 104 -0.74 -6.06 -42.40
CA ASP A 104 -1.64 -4.92 -42.70
C ASP A 104 -1.13 -4.05 -43.87
N ASN A 105 0.18 -3.79 -43.91
CA ASN A 105 0.83 -2.77 -44.72
C ASN A 105 1.76 -3.36 -45.79
N GLY A 106 1.97 -4.68 -45.76
CA GLY A 106 2.81 -5.39 -46.71
C GLY A 106 4.29 -5.30 -46.38
N ASP A 107 5.15 -5.30 -47.40
CA ASP A 107 6.60 -5.37 -47.18
C ASP A 107 7.09 -4.12 -46.43
N VAL A 108 7.80 -4.35 -45.32
CA VAL A 108 8.43 -3.30 -44.52
C VAL A 108 9.50 -2.59 -45.37
N THR A 109 9.36 -1.27 -45.56
CA THR A 109 10.29 -0.47 -46.37
C THR A 109 11.33 0.28 -45.56
N GLU A 110 10.97 0.68 -44.34
CA GLU A 110 11.86 1.32 -43.35
C GLU A 110 11.91 0.43 -42.11
N GLY A 111 13.10 0.28 -41.53
CA GLY A 111 13.31 -0.70 -40.47
C GLY A 111 13.00 -0.12 -39.11
N PHE A 112 12.48 -0.93 -38.20
CA PHE A 112 12.22 -0.53 -36.82
C PHE A 112 12.51 -1.68 -35.86
N THR A 113 12.78 -1.30 -34.61
CA THR A 113 13.10 -2.20 -33.51
C THR A 113 12.11 -1.96 -32.38
N MET A 114 11.48 -3.05 -31.94
CA MET A 114 10.49 -3.07 -30.87
C MET A 114 10.97 -3.94 -29.74
N SER A 115 10.43 -3.72 -28.55
CA SER A 115 10.69 -4.59 -27.40
C SER A 115 9.49 -4.70 -26.49
N ALA A 116 9.51 -5.71 -25.62
CA ALA A 116 8.55 -5.82 -24.53
C ALA A 116 9.31 -6.09 -23.22
N PRO A 117 8.80 -5.57 -22.09
CA PRO A 117 9.44 -5.74 -20.79
C PRO A 117 9.40 -7.21 -20.34
N PRO A 118 10.18 -7.59 -19.31
CA PRO A 118 10.08 -8.93 -18.71
C PRO A 118 8.64 -9.31 -18.35
N GLY A 119 8.30 -10.59 -18.52
CA GLY A 119 6.96 -11.12 -18.32
C GLY A 119 6.07 -11.06 -19.56
N GLU A 120 6.39 -10.20 -20.53
CA GLU A 120 5.62 -10.06 -21.77
C GLU A 120 6.18 -10.90 -22.91
N ASP A 121 5.29 -11.54 -23.67
CA ASP A 121 5.64 -12.34 -24.86
C ASP A 121 5.04 -11.78 -26.15
N LYS A 122 4.35 -10.63 -26.06
CA LYS A 122 3.79 -9.87 -27.18
C LYS A 122 4.62 -8.59 -27.32
N VAL A 123 5.29 -8.46 -28.46
CA VAL A 123 6.15 -7.32 -28.77
C VAL A 123 5.43 -6.45 -29.79
N THR A 124 5.02 -5.27 -29.35
CA THR A 124 4.23 -4.30 -30.10
C THR A 124 4.86 -2.91 -30.05
N PRO A 125 4.42 -1.96 -30.91
CA PRO A 125 4.77 -0.56 -30.75
C PRO A 125 4.47 -0.04 -29.34
N LEU A 126 3.30 -0.39 -28.79
CA LEU A 126 2.85 0.01 -27.46
C LEU A 126 3.71 -0.59 -26.35
N SER A 127 4.00 -1.90 -26.41
CA SER A 127 4.89 -2.54 -25.43
C SER A 127 6.30 -1.96 -25.47
N THR A 128 6.71 -1.43 -26.61
CA THR A 128 8.02 -0.78 -26.77
C THR A 128 8.07 0.54 -26.02
N LEU A 129 7.02 1.35 -26.11
CA LEU A 129 6.92 2.60 -25.33
C LEU A 129 6.94 2.30 -23.83
N VAL A 130 6.13 1.34 -23.38
CA VAL A 130 6.12 0.88 -21.98
C VAL A 130 7.52 0.44 -21.54
N HIS A 131 8.20 -0.37 -22.35
CA HIS A 131 9.54 -0.85 -22.00
C HIS A 131 10.58 0.27 -21.94
N VAL A 132 10.50 1.25 -22.86
CA VAL A 132 11.40 2.41 -22.84
C VAL A 132 11.16 3.25 -21.59
N TYR A 133 9.93 3.66 -21.29
CA TYR A 133 9.62 4.46 -20.11
C TYR A 133 10.01 3.74 -18.81
N MET A 134 9.76 2.43 -18.74
CA MET A 134 10.19 1.62 -17.60
C MET A 134 11.72 1.66 -17.42
N GLU A 135 12.52 1.49 -18.49
CA GLU A 135 14.00 1.48 -18.42
C GLU A 135 14.62 2.84 -18.08
N GLN A 136 13.89 3.94 -18.28
CA GLN A 136 14.36 5.28 -17.93
C GLN A 136 14.32 5.52 -16.42
N VAL A 137 13.37 4.91 -15.71
CA VAL A 137 13.18 5.10 -14.25
C VAL A 137 13.78 3.99 -13.39
N ILE A 138 14.01 2.79 -13.95
CA ILE A 138 14.60 1.67 -13.20
C ILE A 138 16.09 1.50 -13.46
N ASP A 139 16.81 0.99 -12.47
CA ASP A 139 18.19 0.57 -12.63
C ASP A 139 18.44 -0.83 -12.08
N GLU A 140 19.70 -1.29 -12.11
CA GLU A 140 20.10 -2.62 -11.65
C GLU A 140 19.86 -2.85 -10.14
N SER A 141 19.60 -1.79 -9.37
CA SER A 141 19.37 -1.82 -7.93
C SER A 141 17.91 -1.68 -7.52
N SER A 142 17.00 -1.45 -8.47
CA SER A 142 15.55 -1.42 -8.24
C SER A 142 15.06 -2.75 -7.65
N SER A 143 14.17 -2.68 -6.66
CA SER A 143 13.50 -3.87 -6.10
C SER A 143 12.43 -4.40 -7.05
N ASP A 144 11.94 -5.62 -6.80
CA ASP A 144 10.86 -6.21 -7.59
C ASP A 144 9.59 -5.33 -7.54
N GLU A 145 9.29 -4.73 -6.37
CA GLU A 145 8.16 -3.81 -6.21
C GLU A 145 8.34 -2.52 -7.01
N ALA A 146 9.56 -1.98 -7.05
CA ALA A 146 9.86 -0.78 -7.83
C ALA A 146 9.79 -1.05 -9.35
N ILE A 147 10.15 -2.26 -9.79
CA ILE A 147 10.02 -2.67 -11.19
C ILE A 147 8.55 -2.80 -11.58
N GLU A 148 7.74 -3.42 -10.72
CA GLU A 148 6.30 -3.56 -10.98
C GLU A 148 5.61 -2.19 -11.01
N SER A 149 5.90 -1.33 -10.03
CA SER A 149 5.38 0.05 -10.02
C SER A 149 5.81 0.84 -11.26
N ALA A 150 7.08 0.72 -11.68
CA ALA A 150 7.55 1.37 -12.92
C ALA A 150 6.83 0.85 -14.17
N LYS A 151 6.53 -0.46 -14.22
CA LYS A 151 5.78 -1.05 -15.33
C LYS A 151 4.34 -0.53 -15.35
N GLN A 152 3.65 -0.49 -14.21
CA GLN A 152 2.28 0.02 -14.13
C GLN A 152 2.21 1.50 -14.49
N ASN A 153 3.12 2.33 -13.96
CA ASN A 153 3.18 3.75 -14.33
C ASN A 153 3.44 3.93 -15.84
N ALA A 154 4.33 3.12 -16.44
CA ALA A 154 4.59 3.19 -17.87
C ALA A 154 3.40 2.73 -18.73
N ILE A 155 2.62 1.75 -18.27
CA ILE A 155 1.35 1.35 -18.90
C ILE A 155 0.37 2.52 -18.85
N GLN A 156 0.20 3.12 -17.67
CA GLN A 156 -0.69 4.26 -17.45
C GLN A 156 -0.32 5.44 -18.36
N THR A 157 0.95 5.81 -18.42
CA THR A 157 1.42 6.89 -19.31
C THR A 157 1.10 6.61 -20.77
N VAL A 158 1.32 5.38 -21.26
CA VAL A 158 1.01 5.04 -22.66
C VAL A 158 -0.50 5.03 -22.90
N ALA A 159 -1.29 4.56 -21.93
CA ALA A 159 -2.74 4.54 -22.01
C ALA A 159 -3.30 5.97 -22.11
N ASP A 160 -2.87 6.87 -21.22
CA ASP A 160 -3.30 8.27 -21.23
C ASP A 160 -2.94 8.99 -22.54
N GLN A 161 -1.67 8.90 -22.95
CA GLN A 161 -1.16 9.58 -24.15
C GLN A 161 -1.88 9.16 -25.44
N LEU A 162 -2.42 7.94 -25.49
CA LEU A 162 -3.12 7.40 -26.64
C LEU A 162 -4.65 7.37 -26.48
N GLY A 163 -5.17 7.67 -25.29
CA GLY A 163 -6.59 7.54 -24.98
C GLY A 163 -7.10 6.10 -25.02
N LEU A 164 -6.29 5.16 -24.50
CA LEU A 164 -6.60 3.73 -24.40
C LEU A 164 -6.96 3.35 -22.96
N ASP A 165 -7.48 2.15 -22.78
CA ASP A 165 -7.60 1.51 -21.47
C ASP A 165 -6.27 0.83 -21.11
N GLN A 166 -5.86 0.87 -19.84
CA GLN A 166 -4.59 0.28 -19.39
C GLN A 166 -4.45 -1.20 -19.78
N GLU A 167 -5.57 -1.95 -19.70
CA GLU A 167 -5.58 -3.37 -20.01
C GLU A 167 -5.28 -3.66 -21.48
N ASP A 168 -5.41 -2.68 -22.38
CA ASP A 168 -5.22 -2.82 -23.83
C ASP A 168 -3.83 -2.44 -24.33
N VAL A 169 -3.04 -1.72 -23.53
CA VAL A 169 -1.67 -1.29 -23.87
C VAL A 169 -0.74 -2.49 -24.14
N LEU A 170 -0.83 -3.54 -23.34
CA LEU A 170 -0.02 -4.75 -23.47
C LEU A 170 -0.84 -5.93 -23.99
N GLY A 171 -0.20 -6.77 -24.81
CA GLY A 171 -0.79 -8.01 -25.30
C GLY A 171 -1.03 -8.02 -26.81
N ASP A 172 -1.99 -8.84 -27.24
CA ASP A 172 -2.36 -9.01 -28.65
C ASP A 172 -3.73 -8.34 -28.89
N PHE A 173 -3.70 -7.08 -29.36
CA PHE A 173 -4.90 -6.28 -29.61
C PHE A 173 -5.82 -6.87 -30.70
N PHE A 174 -5.30 -7.68 -31.63
CA PHE A 174 -6.15 -8.38 -32.61
C PHE A 174 -6.94 -9.52 -31.98
N VAL A 175 -6.35 -10.24 -31.03
CA VAL A 175 -7.03 -11.31 -30.30
C VAL A 175 -8.07 -10.75 -29.33
N LYS A 176 -7.77 -9.61 -28.70
CA LYS A 176 -8.73 -8.89 -27.86
C LYS A 176 -9.87 -8.26 -28.66
N GLY A 177 -9.59 -7.90 -29.92
CA GLY A 177 -10.55 -7.19 -30.76
C GLY A 177 -10.61 -5.71 -30.42
N ASP A 178 -9.47 -5.12 -30.06
CA ASP A 178 -9.34 -3.69 -29.79
C ASP A 178 -8.80 -2.97 -31.04
N PRO A 179 -9.67 -2.24 -31.76
CA PRO A 179 -9.27 -1.49 -32.94
C PRO A 179 -8.53 -0.19 -32.60
N ASP A 180 -8.67 0.37 -31.40
CA ASP A 180 -8.04 1.62 -30.99
C ASP A 180 -6.53 1.38 -30.78
N ALA A 181 -6.16 0.34 -30.01
CA ALA A 181 -4.77 -0.05 -29.84
C ALA A 181 -4.10 -0.48 -31.16
N ALA A 182 -4.85 -1.17 -32.04
CA ALA A 182 -4.36 -1.55 -33.37
C ALA A 182 -4.05 -0.32 -34.24
N TYR A 183 -4.96 0.66 -34.25
CA TYR A 183 -4.77 1.91 -34.98
C TYR A 183 -3.60 2.71 -34.41
N ALA A 184 -3.47 2.76 -33.08
CA ALA A 184 -2.38 3.45 -32.42
C ALA A 184 -1.02 2.84 -32.79
N ALA A 185 -0.89 1.52 -32.66
CA ALA A 185 0.32 0.78 -33.02
C ALA A 185 0.76 1.08 -34.46
N GLU A 186 -0.17 0.98 -35.42
CA GLU A 186 0.10 1.22 -36.84
C GLU A 186 0.60 2.64 -37.12
N ASN A 187 -0.04 3.66 -36.52
CA ASN A 187 0.31 5.06 -36.77
C ASN A 187 1.61 5.48 -36.07
N ILE A 188 1.96 4.86 -34.94
CA ILE A 188 3.27 5.03 -34.29
C ILE A 188 4.39 4.50 -35.20
N VAL A 189 4.18 3.38 -35.90
CA VAL A 189 5.17 2.87 -36.86
C VAL A 189 5.23 3.76 -38.10
N LYS A 190 4.08 4.16 -38.66
CA LYS A 190 4.02 5.02 -39.86
C LYS A 190 4.64 6.40 -39.65
N SER A 191 4.63 6.93 -38.43
CA SER A 191 5.26 8.22 -38.10
C SER A 191 6.79 8.14 -38.14
N ASN A 192 7.38 6.93 -38.11
CA ASN A 192 8.81 6.67 -37.93
C ASN A 192 9.35 7.15 -36.57
N ALA A 193 8.49 7.21 -35.54
CA ALA A 193 8.91 7.59 -34.19
C ALA A 193 9.69 6.47 -33.49
N LEU A 194 9.44 5.20 -33.83
CA LEU A 194 10.12 4.07 -33.19
C LEU A 194 11.62 4.00 -33.55
N PRO A 195 12.47 3.49 -32.65
CA PRO A 195 13.89 3.32 -32.94
C PRO A 195 14.15 2.40 -34.15
N GLU A 196 14.94 2.86 -35.12
CA GLU A 196 15.24 2.07 -36.33
C GLU A 196 16.09 0.83 -36.02
N THR A 197 17.02 0.96 -35.07
CA THR A 197 18.02 -0.06 -34.73
C THR A 197 18.04 -0.41 -33.24
N PRO A 198 18.56 -1.59 -32.88
CA PRO A 198 18.82 -1.94 -31.49
C PRO A 198 19.70 -0.92 -30.75
N GLU A 199 20.68 -0.32 -31.44
CA GLU A 199 21.52 0.73 -30.88
C GLU A 199 20.75 2.03 -30.62
N ASP A 200 19.77 2.36 -31.46
CA ASP A 200 18.88 3.51 -31.22
C ASP A 200 17.93 3.21 -30.05
N LEU A 201 17.39 2.00 -29.97
CA LEU A 201 16.54 1.57 -28.86
C LEU A 201 17.30 1.64 -27.52
N GLN A 202 18.53 1.15 -27.48
CA GLN A 202 19.39 1.29 -26.31
C GLN A 202 19.61 2.76 -25.92
N ARG A 203 19.84 3.65 -26.90
CA ARG A 203 20.10 5.07 -26.64
C ARG A 203 18.89 5.77 -26.01
N VAL A 204 17.68 5.48 -26.49
CA VAL A 204 16.45 6.12 -25.98
C VAL A 204 16.05 5.56 -24.62
N SER A 205 16.30 4.27 -24.34
CA SER A 205 16.10 3.67 -23.03
C SER A 205 17.10 4.14 -21.98
N GLU A 206 18.27 4.65 -22.38
CA GLU A 206 19.28 5.20 -21.47
C GLU A 206 19.18 6.74 -21.33
N GLU A 207 18.12 7.36 -21.88
CA GLU A 207 17.92 8.82 -21.96
C GLU A 207 19.11 9.61 -22.52
N GLU A 208 19.89 9.02 -23.44
CA GLU A 208 21.17 9.62 -23.89
C GLU A 208 21.02 10.89 -24.78
N ASN A 209 19.82 11.48 -24.89
CA ASN A 209 19.50 12.66 -25.67
C ASN A 209 18.54 13.62 -24.93
N ASP A 210 18.74 13.91 -23.65
CA ASP A 210 17.97 14.92 -22.90
C ASP A 210 16.43 14.80 -23.06
N GLY A 211 15.89 13.58 -23.20
CA GLY A 211 14.44 13.33 -23.31
C GLY A 211 13.82 13.45 -24.71
N GLN A 212 14.59 13.78 -25.77
CA GLN A 212 14.04 14.03 -27.12
C GLN A 212 13.11 12.93 -27.67
N PHE A 213 13.41 11.66 -27.41
CA PHE A 213 12.56 10.56 -27.85
C PHE A 213 11.17 10.60 -27.17
N VAL A 214 11.15 10.93 -25.87
CA VAL A 214 9.90 11.03 -25.12
C VAL A 214 9.07 12.18 -25.67
N ALA A 215 9.67 13.37 -25.87
CA ALA A 215 8.98 14.53 -26.44
C ALA A 215 8.34 14.21 -27.82
N VAL A 216 9.12 13.63 -28.74
CA VAL A 216 8.63 13.24 -30.07
C VAL A 216 7.49 12.24 -29.99
N VAL A 217 7.62 11.21 -29.15
CA VAL A 217 6.58 10.17 -29.02
C VAL A 217 5.33 10.73 -28.36
N THR A 218 5.45 11.61 -27.36
CA THR A 218 4.31 12.27 -26.71
C THR A 218 3.48 13.05 -27.73
N VAL A 219 4.13 13.86 -28.59
CA VAL A 219 3.45 14.61 -29.67
C VAL A 219 2.81 13.69 -30.71
N VAL A 220 3.52 12.61 -31.10
CA VAL A 220 2.98 11.59 -32.02
C VAL A 220 1.74 10.93 -31.43
N ASN A 221 1.81 10.51 -30.16
CA ASN A 221 0.72 9.86 -29.45
C ASN A 221 -0.48 10.81 -29.32
N HIS A 222 -0.26 12.07 -28.99
CA HIS A 222 -1.31 13.08 -28.93
C HIS A 222 -2.07 13.21 -30.26
N GLN A 223 -1.36 13.29 -31.40
CA GLN A 223 -2.02 13.35 -32.72
C GLN A 223 -2.79 12.08 -33.06
N VAL A 224 -2.30 10.92 -32.62
CA VAL A 224 -3.00 9.63 -32.76
C VAL A 224 -4.25 9.60 -31.88
N LYS A 225 -4.17 10.01 -30.60
CA LYS A 225 -5.28 10.13 -29.65
C LYS A 225 -6.39 11.01 -30.22
N GLN A 226 -6.03 12.21 -30.70
CA GLN A 226 -6.98 13.13 -31.34
C GLN A 226 -7.71 12.47 -32.53
N LYS A 227 -6.99 11.67 -33.32
CA LYS A 227 -7.60 10.99 -34.47
C LYS A 227 -8.50 9.83 -34.05
N ILE A 228 -8.14 9.09 -33.02
CA ILE A 228 -8.98 8.05 -32.42
C ILE A 228 -10.30 8.67 -31.94
N VAL A 229 -10.23 9.76 -31.18
CA VAL A 229 -11.40 10.51 -30.72
C VAL A 229 -12.26 10.99 -31.90
N GLU A 230 -11.66 11.60 -32.92
CA GLU A 230 -12.38 12.08 -34.12
C GLU A 230 -13.17 10.95 -34.81
N VAL A 231 -12.57 9.76 -34.94
CA VAL A 231 -13.22 8.60 -35.57
C VAL A 231 -14.34 8.05 -34.68
N LYS A 232 -14.13 7.95 -33.37
CA LYS A 232 -15.15 7.50 -32.41
C LYS A 232 -16.35 8.45 -32.40
N GLU A 233 -16.12 9.76 -32.38
CA GLU A 233 -17.20 10.77 -32.44
C GLU A 233 -17.96 10.76 -33.78
N ALA A 234 -17.31 10.40 -34.88
CA ALA A 234 -17.94 10.27 -36.19
C ALA A 234 -18.76 8.97 -36.34
N THR A 235 -18.55 8.00 -35.46
CA THR A 235 -19.20 6.68 -35.49
C THR A 235 -20.62 6.78 -34.93
N GLN A 236 -21.58 6.07 -35.55
CA GLN A 236 -22.97 6.09 -35.09
C GLN A 236 -23.14 5.22 -33.83
N ASP A 237 -24.04 5.63 -32.93
CA ASP A 237 -24.40 4.86 -31.73
C ASP A 237 -24.61 3.37 -32.03
N GLY A 238 -23.77 2.52 -31.44
CA GLY A 238 -23.85 1.06 -31.54
C GLY A 238 -23.17 0.43 -32.77
N GLU A 239 -22.40 1.20 -33.54
CA GLU A 239 -21.46 0.69 -34.54
C GLU A 239 -20.02 0.71 -33.99
N GLU A 240 -19.18 -0.24 -34.42
CA GLU A 240 -17.74 -0.21 -34.12
C GLU A 240 -17.05 0.87 -34.96
N PRO A 241 -16.03 1.57 -34.41
CA PRO A 241 -15.28 2.57 -35.16
C PRO A 241 -14.60 1.96 -36.41
N ASP A 242 -14.73 2.63 -37.56
CA ASP A 242 -14.15 2.19 -38.84
C ASP A 242 -12.81 2.90 -39.12
N PHE A 243 -11.74 2.39 -38.51
CA PHE A 243 -10.38 2.88 -38.71
C PHE A 243 -9.79 2.52 -40.08
N ASP A 244 -10.27 1.46 -40.74
CA ASP A 244 -9.83 1.09 -42.10
C ASP A 244 -10.16 2.21 -43.12
N SER A 245 -11.23 2.96 -42.85
CA SER A 245 -11.65 4.11 -43.65
C SER A 245 -11.00 5.43 -43.25
N ALA A 246 -10.39 5.49 -42.06
CA ALA A 246 -9.74 6.68 -41.55
C ALA A 246 -8.41 6.91 -42.28
N GLU A 247 -8.13 8.16 -42.65
CA GLU A 247 -6.79 8.50 -43.15
C GLU A 247 -5.78 8.37 -42.00
N SER A 248 -4.63 7.74 -42.27
CA SER A 248 -3.52 7.70 -41.31
C SER A 248 -3.05 9.11 -40.97
N VAL A 249 -2.53 9.27 -39.75
CA VAL A 249 -1.99 10.54 -39.27
C VAL A 249 -0.74 10.88 -40.09
N VAL A 250 -0.69 12.07 -40.68
CA VAL A 250 0.45 12.53 -41.48
C VAL A 250 1.40 13.31 -40.58
N ILE A 251 2.43 12.62 -40.09
CA ILE A 251 3.44 13.19 -39.20
C ILE A 251 4.76 13.33 -39.95
N ASP A 252 5.30 14.55 -40.03
CA ASP A 252 6.62 14.81 -40.64
C ASP A 252 7.66 15.12 -39.57
N LEU A 253 8.39 14.08 -39.15
CA LEU A 253 9.47 14.20 -38.17
C LEU A 253 10.77 14.77 -38.76
N ASN A 254 10.85 15.06 -40.06
CA ASN A 254 12.06 15.58 -40.71
C ASN A 254 12.07 17.12 -40.87
N GLY A 255 11.22 17.80 -40.09
CA GLY A 255 11.09 19.25 -40.10
C GLY A 255 12.33 19.99 -39.55
N THR A 256 12.21 21.31 -39.48
CA THR A 256 13.15 22.13 -38.70
C THR A 256 12.75 22.01 -37.24
N ASP A 257 13.74 21.96 -36.36
CA ASP A 257 13.61 21.93 -34.90
C ASP A 257 14.48 23.09 -34.38
N SER A 258 13.84 24.12 -33.86
CA SER A 258 14.43 25.43 -33.58
C SER A 258 15.07 25.54 -32.21
N ASP A 259 14.59 24.83 -31.21
CA ASP A 259 15.09 24.81 -29.83
C ASP A 259 15.81 23.51 -29.44
N SER A 260 15.82 22.53 -30.34
CA SER A 260 16.58 21.28 -30.26
C SER A 260 16.06 20.29 -29.21
N ASP A 261 14.76 20.27 -28.95
CA ASP A 261 14.08 19.29 -28.09
C ASP A 261 13.68 18.00 -28.83
N GLY A 262 13.96 17.94 -30.14
CA GLY A 262 13.69 16.80 -31.01
C GLY A 262 12.34 16.85 -31.72
N VAL A 263 11.41 17.70 -31.28
CA VAL A 263 10.12 17.91 -31.92
C VAL A 263 10.27 18.96 -33.04
N PRO A 264 9.81 18.68 -34.27
CA PRO A 264 9.87 19.67 -35.33
C PRO A 264 8.91 20.85 -35.08
N ASP A 265 9.30 22.07 -35.42
CA ASP A 265 8.54 23.35 -35.30
C ASP A 265 7.08 23.27 -35.82
N THR A 266 6.76 22.32 -36.69
CA THR A 266 5.42 22.15 -37.25
C THR A 266 4.48 21.31 -36.38
N LEU A 267 5.04 20.60 -35.41
CA LEU A 267 4.37 19.71 -34.46
C LEU A 267 4.59 20.15 -33.01
N ASP A 268 5.43 21.15 -32.80
CA ASP A 268 5.81 21.71 -31.51
C ASP A 268 4.99 22.98 -31.24
N ASP A 269 4.18 22.96 -30.18
CA ASP A 269 3.35 24.11 -29.78
C ASP A 269 4.21 25.25 -29.18
N PHE A 270 5.45 24.95 -28.77
CA PHE A 270 6.40 25.84 -28.12
C PHE A 270 7.78 25.83 -28.79
N ASP A 271 7.82 25.99 -30.13
CA ASP A 271 9.01 25.99 -31.04
C ASP A 271 10.26 26.86 -30.69
N GLY A 272 10.25 27.57 -29.56
CA GLY A 272 11.36 28.35 -29.05
C GLY A 272 11.72 28.06 -27.60
N ASP A 273 11.10 27.07 -26.97
CA ASP A 273 11.31 26.67 -25.59
C ASP A 273 11.40 25.15 -25.45
N GLY A 274 12.58 24.58 -25.69
CA GLY A 274 12.78 23.12 -25.70
C GLY A 274 12.65 22.41 -24.36
N THR A 275 11.98 23.01 -23.38
CA THR A 275 11.45 22.33 -22.19
C THR A 275 9.94 22.11 -22.27
N GLU A 276 9.26 22.58 -23.32
CA GLU A 276 7.82 22.45 -23.56
C GLU A 276 7.62 22.07 -25.04
N TRP A 277 6.67 21.20 -25.34
CA TRP A 277 6.40 20.77 -26.73
C TRP A 277 4.93 20.58 -27.07
N LEU A 278 4.06 20.49 -26.07
CA LEU A 278 2.62 20.23 -26.21
C LEU A 278 1.82 21.16 -25.30
N ASP A 279 0.68 21.63 -25.80
CA ASP A 279 -0.36 22.39 -25.09
C ASP A 279 -1.68 21.60 -25.22
N SER A 280 -1.85 20.58 -24.38
CA SER A 280 -2.89 19.55 -24.54
C SER A 280 -4.32 20.12 -24.48
N ASP A 281 -4.54 21.12 -23.63
CA ASP A 281 -5.84 21.77 -23.43
C ASP A 281 -5.99 23.12 -24.17
N GLY A 282 -4.90 23.66 -24.71
CA GLY A 282 -4.88 24.89 -25.50
C GLY A 282 -5.00 26.17 -24.66
N ASP A 283 -4.63 26.11 -23.37
CA ASP A 283 -4.64 27.26 -22.45
C ASP A 283 -3.47 28.23 -22.70
N GLY A 284 -2.41 27.75 -23.37
CA GLY A 284 -1.20 28.49 -23.70
C GLY A 284 -0.04 28.31 -22.72
N THR A 285 -0.16 27.41 -21.77
CA THR A 285 0.89 26.85 -20.91
C THR A 285 1.24 25.45 -21.43
N GLY A 286 2.52 25.09 -21.41
CA GLY A 286 2.92 23.77 -21.90
C GLY A 286 2.79 22.71 -20.82
N ASP A 287 2.48 21.48 -21.23
CA ASP A 287 2.16 20.37 -20.35
C ASP A 287 3.23 20.11 -19.26
N ASN A 288 4.52 20.39 -19.51
CA ASN A 288 5.56 20.15 -18.49
C ASN A 288 5.56 21.20 -17.37
N ALA A 289 4.95 22.37 -17.61
CA ALA A 289 4.85 23.48 -16.68
C ALA A 289 3.43 23.71 -16.15
N ASP A 290 2.41 23.16 -16.81
CA ASP A 290 1.04 23.21 -16.32
C ASP A 290 0.85 22.37 -15.06
N LEU A 291 -0.23 22.66 -14.34
CA LEU A 291 -0.69 21.91 -13.18
C LEU A 291 -1.99 21.14 -13.47
N ASN A 292 -2.61 21.38 -14.62
CA ASN A 292 -3.80 20.69 -15.08
C ASN A 292 -3.87 20.68 -16.63
N ASP A 293 -3.43 19.59 -17.24
CA ASP A 293 -3.31 19.44 -18.71
C ASP A 293 -4.66 19.18 -19.44
N ASP A 294 -5.78 19.25 -18.72
CA ASP A 294 -7.14 18.97 -19.24
C ASP A 294 -8.11 20.17 -19.21
N THR A 295 -7.62 21.38 -18.97
CA THR A 295 -8.45 22.55 -18.66
C THR A 295 -9.38 22.94 -19.82
N VAL A 296 -10.67 22.58 -19.73
CA VAL A 296 -11.67 22.93 -20.76
C VAL A 296 -12.45 24.20 -20.41
N ASN A 297 -12.27 25.26 -21.21
CA ASN A 297 -12.92 26.57 -21.03
C ASN A 297 -12.56 27.30 -19.71
N GLY A 298 -11.36 27.04 -19.17
CA GLY A 298 -10.86 27.67 -17.95
C GLY A 298 -11.51 27.14 -16.67
N GLU A 299 -12.06 25.92 -16.74
CA GLU A 299 -12.45 25.13 -15.57
C GLU A 299 -11.61 23.86 -15.62
N ASP A 300 -10.83 23.61 -14.59
CA ASP A 300 -10.06 22.38 -14.38
C ASP A 300 -11.05 21.24 -14.03
N ASP A 301 -10.63 20.00 -14.13
CA ASP A 301 -11.32 18.89 -13.46
C ASP A 301 -11.15 18.99 -11.91
N ILE A 302 -11.45 17.93 -11.16
CA ILE A 302 -11.29 17.95 -9.70
C ILE A 302 -9.83 17.63 -9.29
N TYR A 303 -9.06 17.00 -10.18
CA TYR A 303 -7.80 16.34 -9.87
C TYR A 303 -6.61 16.98 -10.63
N PRO A 304 -5.68 17.65 -9.96
CA PRO A 304 -4.48 18.17 -10.63
C PRO A 304 -3.54 17.03 -11.08
N ASP A 305 -2.71 17.27 -12.10
CA ASP A 305 -1.84 16.26 -12.74
C ASP A 305 -0.98 15.45 -11.77
N THR A 306 -0.63 16.03 -10.62
CA THR A 306 0.18 15.36 -9.60
C THR A 306 -0.49 14.16 -8.93
N VAL A 307 -1.82 14.05 -9.02
CA VAL A 307 -2.61 12.96 -8.46
C VAL A 307 -3.52 12.31 -9.51
N ASP A 308 -3.73 12.97 -10.65
CA ASP A 308 -4.49 12.45 -11.77
C ASP A 308 -3.68 11.39 -12.54
N GLN A 309 -4.26 10.20 -12.71
CA GLN A 309 -3.66 9.14 -13.52
C GLN A 309 -3.79 9.41 -15.03
N TYR A 310 -4.77 10.22 -15.46
CA TYR A 310 -5.02 10.63 -16.84
C TYR A 310 -5.00 12.17 -17.03
N PRO A 311 -3.86 12.85 -16.80
CA PRO A 311 -3.76 14.32 -16.78
C PRO A 311 -4.28 15.05 -18.03
N THR A 312 -4.32 14.36 -19.18
CA THR A 312 -4.77 14.94 -20.46
C THR A 312 -6.20 14.52 -20.84
N ASP A 313 -6.97 13.94 -19.92
CA ASP A 313 -8.30 13.40 -20.15
C ASP A 313 -9.29 13.70 -19.02
N ARG A 314 -9.93 14.86 -19.12
CA ARG A 314 -11.00 15.33 -18.22
C ARG A 314 -12.14 14.37 -17.88
N ALA A 315 -12.31 13.29 -18.64
CA ALA A 315 -13.37 12.32 -18.38
C ALA A 315 -12.93 11.19 -17.44
N ARG A 316 -11.65 11.11 -17.08
CA ARG A 316 -11.08 10.08 -16.22
C ARG A 316 -10.03 10.70 -15.29
N ALA A 317 -9.99 10.30 -14.02
CA ALA A 317 -8.88 10.69 -13.13
C ALA A 317 -8.10 9.50 -12.55
N GLY A 318 -8.51 8.26 -12.87
CA GLY A 318 -7.90 7.05 -12.35
C GLY A 318 -8.80 6.31 -11.38
N ASP A 319 -8.20 5.34 -10.69
CA ASP A 319 -8.83 4.53 -9.65
C ASP A 319 -7.77 4.37 -8.55
N LEU A 320 -7.74 5.28 -7.57
CA LEU A 320 -6.66 5.36 -6.57
C LEU A 320 -6.77 4.26 -5.52
N ASP A 321 -7.98 3.86 -5.14
CA ASP A 321 -8.22 2.81 -4.14
C ASP A 321 -8.48 1.42 -4.74
N ASN A 322 -8.63 1.31 -6.07
CA ASN A 322 -8.81 0.06 -6.82
C ASN A 322 -10.17 -0.61 -6.58
N ASP A 323 -11.22 0.17 -6.36
CA ASP A 323 -12.59 -0.31 -6.24
C ASP A 323 -13.25 -0.60 -7.63
N GLY A 324 -12.61 -0.13 -8.70
CA GLY A 324 -13.05 -0.28 -10.08
C GLY A 324 -13.97 0.84 -10.59
N ILE A 325 -14.09 1.94 -9.85
CA ILE A 325 -14.81 3.17 -10.21
C ILE A 325 -13.76 4.25 -10.48
N ASP A 326 -14.00 5.06 -11.52
CA ASP A 326 -13.11 6.19 -11.76
C ASP A 326 -13.37 7.29 -10.73
N GLU A 327 -12.31 7.90 -10.22
CA GLU A 327 -12.31 8.98 -9.22
C GLU A 327 -13.30 10.13 -9.51
N ILE A 328 -13.59 10.42 -10.78
CA ILE A 328 -14.56 11.47 -11.15
C ILE A 328 -16.01 11.03 -10.87
N ASP A 329 -16.28 9.74 -11.01
CA ASP A 329 -17.59 9.12 -10.79
C ASP A 329 -17.73 8.52 -9.38
N ASP A 330 -16.64 8.48 -8.61
CA ASP A 330 -16.62 7.88 -7.29
C ASP A 330 -17.23 8.79 -6.21
N ALA A 331 -18.09 8.19 -5.39
CA ALA A 331 -18.68 8.83 -4.22
C ALA A 331 -17.74 8.78 -3.01
N TYR A 332 -16.78 7.86 -3.00
CA TYR A 332 -15.84 7.60 -1.90
C TYR A 332 -14.38 7.51 -2.39
N PRO A 333 -13.85 8.56 -3.04
CA PRO A 333 -12.58 8.58 -3.79
C PRO A 333 -11.30 8.31 -2.96
N ASN A 334 -11.45 8.07 -1.66
CA ASN A 334 -10.33 7.70 -0.81
C ASN A 334 -10.81 6.63 0.18
N ASP A 335 -11.35 5.52 -0.29
CA ASP A 335 -11.88 4.42 0.52
C ASP A 335 -10.94 3.20 0.39
N THR A 336 -9.98 3.05 1.30
CA THR A 336 -8.89 2.07 1.12
C THR A 336 -9.33 0.60 1.22
N ASP A 337 -10.46 0.31 1.86
CA ASP A 337 -10.96 -1.06 1.99
C ASP A 337 -12.29 -1.32 1.27
N ASN A 338 -12.85 -0.29 0.63
CA ASN A 338 -14.04 -0.34 -0.22
C ASN A 338 -15.31 -0.71 0.55
N ASP A 339 -15.48 -0.17 1.75
CA ASP A 339 -16.64 -0.40 2.60
C ASP A 339 -17.78 0.64 2.41
N GLY A 340 -17.50 1.68 1.64
CA GLY A 340 -18.39 2.80 1.35
C GLY A 340 -18.23 3.98 2.31
N HIS A 341 -17.08 4.12 2.96
CA HIS A 341 -16.70 5.25 3.80
C HIS A 341 -15.30 5.76 3.44
N ASP A 342 -15.20 7.06 3.13
CA ASP A 342 -13.89 7.68 2.90
C ASP A 342 -12.98 7.52 4.13
N ASN A 343 -11.69 7.29 3.91
CA ASN A 343 -10.62 7.21 4.91
C ASN A 343 -10.61 8.35 5.94
N ASP A 344 -11.06 9.55 5.54
CA ASP A 344 -11.13 10.72 6.44
C ASP A 344 -12.30 10.61 7.45
N THR A 345 -13.25 9.74 7.17
CA THR A 345 -14.45 9.47 7.99
C THR A 345 -14.48 8.08 8.58
N ASP A 346 -13.72 7.15 8.01
CA ASP A 346 -13.54 5.79 8.48
C ASP A 346 -12.43 5.72 9.55
N LEU A 347 -12.78 5.21 10.73
CA LEU A 347 -11.84 5.03 11.83
C LEU A 347 -10.97 3.75 11.67
N PHE A 348 -11.33 2.85 10.77
CA PHE A 348 -10.68 1.58 10.49
C PHE A 348 -10.40 1.38 8.99
N VAL A 349 -9.65 2.31 8.39
CA VAL A 349 -9.24 2.40 6.96
C VAL A 349 -8.65 1.17 6.25
N ASN A 350 -8.57 0.00 6.88
CA ASN A 350 -8.17 -1.26 6.23
C ASN A 350 -9.06 -2.45 6.63
N ASP A 351 -10.12 -2.23 7.41
CA ASP A 351 -11.07 -3.24 7.80
C ASP A 351 -12.44 -2.92 7.18
N PRO A 352 -12.80 -3.56 6.05
CA PRO A 352 -14.03 -3.22 5.33
C PRO A 352 -15.31 -3.66 6.04
N THR A 353 -15.17 -4.14 7.27
CA THR A 353 -16.28 -4.52 8.13
C THR A 353 -16.48 -3.58 9.31
N GLU A 354 -15.62 -2.58 9.51
CA GLU A 354 -15.63 -1.63 10.64
C GLU A 354 -15.42 -0.20 10.13
N TRP A 355 -16.24 0.79 10.53
CA TRP A 355 -16.03 2.19 10.13
C TRP A 355 -16.23 3.22 11.25
N ALA A 356 -16.79 2.78 12.38
CA ALA A 356 -17.14 3.62 13.52
C ALA A 356 -16.66 2.98 14.83
N ASP A 357 -16.27 3.83 15.77
CA ASP A 357 -15.78 3.51 17.11
C ASP A 357 -16.24 4.68 18.01
N GLU A 358 -17.47 4.58 18.52
CA GLU A 358 -18.13 5.69 19.25
C GLU A 358 -17.50 5.91 20.63
N ASP A 359 -16.97 4.87 21.27
CA ASP A 359 -16.40 4.92 22.63
C ASP A 359 -14.87 4.91 22.69
N SER A 360 -14.22 4.86 21.52
CA SER A 360 -12.77 4.96 21.32
C SER A 360 -11.95 3.87 21.99
N ASP A 361 -12.53 2.68 22.13
CA ASP A 361 -11.89 1.50 22.72
C ASP A 361 -10.96 0.76 21.73
N GLY A 362 -11.07 1.09 20.44
CA GLY A 362 -10.31 0.50 19.33
C GLY A 362 -10.91 -0.78 18.74
N LEU A 363 -12.14 -1.15 19.12
CA LEU A 363 -13.00 -2.12 18.45
C LEU A 363 -14.04 -1.37 17.62
N GLY A 364 -14.43 -1.95 16.49
CA GLY A 364 -15.44 -1.31 15.64
C GLY A 364 -16.86 -1.66 16.08
N ASP A 365 -17.76 -0.68 15.95
CA ASP A 365 -19.17 -0.76 16.34
C ASP A 365 -19.99 -1.81 15.53
N ASN A 366 -19.49 -2.29 14.39
CA ASN A 366 -20.29 -2.95 13.36
C ASN A 366 -20.44 -4.46 13.55
N GLU A 367 -19.33 -5.16 13.78
CA GLU A 367 -19.26 -6.61 13.91
C GLU A 367 -18.63 -7.03 15.25
N ASP A 368 -17.63 -6.30 15.73
CA ASP A 368 -16.72 -6.78 16.77
C ASP A 368 -16.95 -6.23 18.19
N ASP A 369 -17.69 -5.12 18.36
CA ASP A 369 -17.96 -4.58 19.70
C ASP A 369 -19.28 -5.09 20.34
N PRO A 370 -19.20 -5.98 21.36
CA PRO A 370 -20.36 -6.44 22.12
C PRO A 370 -20.92 -5.41 23.12
N TYR A 371 -20.19 -4.35 23.46
CA TYR A 371 -20.48 -3.36 24.50
C TYR A 371 -20.14 -1.93 24.04
N LEU A 372 -20.93 -1.40 23.09
CA LEU A 372 -20.95 -0.04 22.46
C LEU A 372 -20.73 1.22 23.33
N ASN A 373 -20.49 1.09 24.63
CA ASN A 373 -20.00 2.17 25.50
C ASN A 373 -19.11 1.59 26.62
N ASP A 374 -18.12 0.75 26.32
CA ASP A 374 -17.19 0.11 27.28
C ASP A 374 -15.76 0.48 26.88
N SER A 375 -15.31 1.66 27.32
CA SER A 375 -14.09 2.30 26.81
C SER A 375 -12.80 1.55 27.14
N ASP A 376 -12.79 0.62 28.10
CA ASP A 376 -11.61 -0.17 28.44
C ASP A 376 -11.78 -1.69 28.26
N ASN A 377 -12.95 -2.13 27.81
CA ASN A 377 -13.25 -3.51 27.45
C ASN A 377 -13.18 -4.50 28.63
N ASP A 378 -13.54 -4.08 29.84
CA ASP A 378 -13.59 -4.94 31.00
C ASP A 378 -14.92 -5.72 31.14
N GLY A 379 -15.92 -5.34 30.34
CA GLY A 379 -17.25 -5.93 30.29
C GLY A 379 -18.32 -5.15 31.07
N TYR A 380 -18.03 -3.94 31.53
CA TYR A 380 -18.98 -3.02 32.16
C TYR A 380 -19.09 -1.71 31.37
N ASP A 381 -20.27 -1.44 30.80
CA ASP A 381 -20.51 -0.17 30.12
C ASP A 381 -20.17 1.05 31.02
N ASN A 382 -19.62 2.10 30.44
CA ASN A 382 -19.21 3.39 31.01
C ASN A 382 -20.25 4.06 31.93
N ASP A 383 -21.55 3.77 31.73
CA ASP A 383 -22.64 4.28 32.59
C ASP A 383 -22.69 3.57 33.96
N THR A 384 -22.07 2.40 34.05
CA THR A 384 -22.01 1.53 35.24
C THR A 384 -20.61 1.36 35.80
N ASP A 385 -19.60 1.52 34.96
CA ASP A 385 -18.20 1.50 35.36
C ASP A 385 -17.78 2.85 35.99
N LEU A 386 -17.27 2.78 37.23
CA LEU A 386 -16.75 3.94 37.95
C LEU A 386 -15.33 4.32 37.52
N PHE A 387 -14.62 3.44 36.81
CA PHE A 387 -13.25 3.61 36.33
C PHE A 387 -13.10 3.31 34.83
N VAL A 388 -13.93 3.98 34.01
CA VAL A 388 -14.04 3.99 32.52
C VAL A 388 -12.77 3.78 31.65
N ASN A 389 -11.56 3.88 32.19
CA ASN A 389 -10.31 3.69 31.42
C ASN A 389 -9.32 2.73 32.09
N ASP A 390 -9.71 2.04 33.16
CA ASP A 390 -8.90 1.09 33.90
C ASP A 390 -9.55 -0.29 33.91
N PRO A 391 -9.19 -1.19 32.97
CA PRO A 391 -9.94 -2.43 32.73
C PRO A 391 -9.80 -3.49 33.82
N THR A 392 -9.17 -3.15 34.94
CA THR A 392 -9.10 -3.98 36.12
C THR A 392 -10.00 -3.49 37.24
N GLU A 393 -10.52 -2.26 37.18
CA GLU A 393 -11.30 -1.59 38.20
C GLU A 393 -12.69 -1.19 37.66
N TRP A 394 -13.78 -1.47 38.38
CA TRP A 394 -15.14 -1.12 37.94
C TRP A 394 -16.10 -0.74 39.08
N ALA A 395 -15.67 -0.91 40.33
CA ALA A 395 -16.45 -0.66 41.53
C ALA A 395 -15.61 0.09 42.57
N ASP A 396 -16.26 0.96 43.33
CA ASP A 396 -15.73 1.81 44.40
C ASP A 396 -16.86 1.94 45.45
N GLU A 397 -16.97 0.98 46.37
CA GLU A 397 -18.12 0.88 47.29
C GLU A 397 -18.12 2.00 48.34
N ASP A 398 -16.95 2.54 48.70
CA ASP A 398 -16.79 3.60 49.69
C ASP A 398 -16.46 5.00 49.11
N ASP A 399 -16.48 5.14 47.79
CA ASP A 399 -16.27 6.40 47.05
C ASP A 399 -14.90 7.05 47.35
N ASP A 400 -13.85 6.28 47.66
CA ASP A 400 -12.51 6.78 47.99
C ASP A 400 -11.63 7.06 46.76
N GLY A 401 -12.03 6.54 45.60
CA GLY A 401 -11.37 6.69 44.30
C GLY A 401 -10.26 5.68 44.03
N LEU A 402 -10.09 4.65 44.86
CA LEU A 402 -9.43 3.38 44.57
C LEU A 402 -10.51 2.36 44.21
N GLY A 403 -10.19 1.47 43.28
CA GLY A 403 -11.16 0.44 42.89
C GLY A 403 -11.07 -0.80 43.78
N ASP A 404 -12.23 -1.42 44.02
CA ASP A 404 -12.39 -2.58 44.90
C ASP A 404 -11.65 -3.84 44.39
N ASN A 405 -11.21 -3.87 43.13
CA ASN A 405 -10.97 -5.11 42.39
C ASN A 405 -9.50 -5.55 42.36
N GLU A 406 -8.55 -4.62 42.42
CA GLU A 406 -7.12 -4.93 42.34
C GLU A 406 -6.32 -4.33 43.51
N ASP A 407 -6.55 -3.06 43.86
CA ASP A 407 -5.56 -2.29 44.64
C ASP A 407 -6.06 -1.55 45.89
N ASP A 408 -7.34 -1.68 46.28
CA ASP A 408 -7.82 -1.10 47.53
C ASP A 408 -7.45 -1.96 48.77
N PRO A 409 -6.59 -1.46 49.69
CA PRO A 409 -6.29 -2.14 50.95
C PRO A 409 -7.47 -2.19 51.93
N TYR A 410 -8.48 -1.32 51.77
CA TYR A 410 -9.64 -1.21 52.65
C TYR A 410 -10.98 -1.08 51.89
N PRO A 411 -11.39 -2.07 51.08
CA PRO A 411 -12.50 -2.02 50.11
C PRO A 411 -13.90 -1.97 50.73
N ASN A 412 -14.00 -1.68 52.02
CA ASN A 412 -15.24 -1.51 52.73
C ASN A 412 -15.07 -0.57 53.94
N ASP A 413 -14.37 0.54 53.76
CA ASP A 413 -14.10 1.55 54.79
C ASP A 413 -15.05 2.75 54.60
N THR A 414 -16.22 2.68 55.22
CA THR A 414 -17.32 3.62 54.93
C THR A 414 -17.07 5.07 55.32
N ASP A 415 -16.13 5.34 56.22
CA ASP A 415 -15.77 6.69 56.62
C ASP A 415 -14.33 7.12 56.27
N ASN A 416 -13.59 6.22 55.64
CA ASN A 416 -12.27 6.40 55.05
C ASN A 416 -11.19 6.73 56.08
N ASP A 417 -11.22 6.06 57.24
CA ASP A 417 -10.25 6.24 58.34
C ASP A 417 -9.07 5.24 58.31
N SER A 418 -9.03 4.39 57.28
CA SER A 418 -8.08 3.30 57.04
C SER A 418 -8.31 2.04 57.88
N TYR A 419 -9.52 1.82 58.38
CA TYR A 419 -9.95 0.56 58.96
C TYR A 419 -11.23 0.06 58.28
N ASP A 420 -11.17 -1.13 57.69
CA ASP A 420 -12.36 -1.84 57.19
C ASP A 420 -13.50 -1.83 58.21
N ASN A 421 -14.75 -1.70 57.76
CA ASN A 421 -15.94 -1.82 58.62
C ASN A 421 -15.96 -3.10 59.49
N ASP A 422 -15.31 -4.19 59.05
CA ASP A 422 -15.22 -5.44 59.83
C ASP A 422 -14.19 -5.37 60.98
N SER A 423 -13.31 -4.37 60.96
CA SER A 423 -12.23 -4.10 61.92
C SER A 423 -12.35 -2.76 62.64
N ASP A 424 -13.30 -1.93 62.23
CA ASP A 424 -13.71 -0.69 62.89
C ASP A 424 -14.89 -0.94 63.85
N ALA A 425 -14.86 -0.32 65.02
CA ALA A 425 -15.97 -0.33 65.97
C ALA A 425 -17.04 0.75 65.66
N PHE A 426 -16.69 1.75 64.84
CA PHE A 426 -17.51 2.91 64.50
C PHE A 426 -17.46 3.24 63.01
N ASP A 427 -17.99 2.34 62.16
CA ASP A 427 -18.07 2.40 60.67
C ASP A 427 -18.54 3.73 60.01
N ASP A 428 -19.00 4.73 60.79
CA ASP A 428 -19.51 6.02 60.31
C ASP A 428 -18.79 7.25 60.97
N ASP A 429 -17.82 7.04 61.88
CA ASP A 429 -17.08 8.10 62.58
C ASP A 429 -15.55 7.98 62.36
N PRO A 430 -14.98 8.76 61.40
CA PRO A 430 -13.59 8.59 60.95
C PRO A 430 -12.54 9.11 61.94
N THR A 431 -12.95 9.31 63.19
CA THR A 431 -12.08 9.73 64.28
C THR A 431 -11.95 8.69 65.38
N GLU A 432 -12.67 7.57 65.30
CA GLU A 432 -12.76 6.54 66.32
C GLU A 432 -12.78 5.14 65.69
N TRP A 433 -11.70 4.36 65.78
CA TRP A 433 -11.65 3.02 65.18
C TRP A 433 -11.81 1.86 66.18
N ALA A 434 -11.77 2.14 67.49
CA ALA A 434 -11.68 1.13 68.54
C ALA A 434 -12.55 1.49 69.76
N ASP A 435 -13.14 0.46 70.38
CA ASP A 435 -13.92 0.51 71.63
C ASP A 435 -13.49 -0.67 72.51
N ASN A 436 -12.37 -0.50 73.21
CA ASN A 436 -11.66 -1.61 73.85
C ASN A 436 -12.44 -2.18 75.05
N ASP A 437 -13.28 -1.38 75.71
CA ASP A 437 -14.12 -1.80 76.82
C ASP A 437 -15.60 -2.08 76.45
N ASN A 438 -15.96 -1.77 75.19
CA ASN A 438 -17.29 -1.94 74.61
C ASN A 438 -18.38 -1.11 75.31
N ASP A 439 -18.04 0.10 75.79
CA ASP A 439 -18.98 1.00 76.44
C ASP A 439 -19.72 1.94 75.46
N GLY A 440 -19.28 1.95 74.20
CA GLY A 440 -19.84 2.72 73.10
C GLY A 440 -19.28 4.13 72.95
N VAL A 441 -18.21 4.47 73.66
CA VAL A 441 -17.34 5.63 73.43
C VAL A 441 -16.04 5.12 72.84
N GLY A 442 -15.56 5.70 71.75
CA GLY A 442 -14.32 5.26 71.13
C GLY A 442 -13.09 5.66 71.97
N ASP A 443 -12.04 4.84 71.88
CA ASP A 443 -10.79 4.97 72.64
C ASP A 443 -10.09 6.34 72.41
N VAL A 444 -10.37 7.07 71.31
CA VAL A 444 -9.79 8.41 71.09
C VAL A 444 -10.49 9.49 71.92
N ALA A 445 -11.79 9.30 72.19
CA ALA A 445 -12.62 10.19 73.01
C ALA A 445 -12.73 9.75 74.48
N ASP A 446 -12.51 8.47 74.77
CA ASP A 446 -12.44 7.97 76.14
C ASP A 446 -11.15 8.44 76.84
N ASN A 447 -11.13 8.41 78.17
CA ASN A 447 -9.94 8.72 78.97
C ASN A 447 -9.64 7.59 79.97
N ASP A 448 -10.26 6.42 79.79
CA ASP A 448 -10.18 5.19 80.61
C ASP A 448 -10.54 4.00 79.68
N ASP A 449 -9.70 3.74 78.67
CA ASP A 449 -9.97 2.84 77.50
C ASP A 449 -10.25 1.37 77.88
N ASP A 450 -10.03 0.98 79.14
CA ASP A 450 -10.30 -0.36 79.66
C ASP A 450 -11.26 -0.38 80.86
N ASN A 451 -11.83 0.78 81.20
CA ASN A 451 -12.79 1.04 82.27
C ASN A 451 -12.37 0.45 83.63
N ASP A 452 -11.07 0.45 83.93
CA ASP A 452 -10.52 -0.08 85.18
C ASP A 452 -10.59 0.93 86.36
N SER A 453 -11.08 2.14 86.07
CA SER A 453 -11.17 3.31 86.94
C SER A 453 -9.87 4.12 87.10
N ILE A 454 -8.88 3.92 86.25
CA ILE A 454 -7.64 4.69 86.16
C ILE A 454 -7.58 5.32 84.78
N ASN A 455 -7.43 6.65 84.72
CA ASN A 455 -7.39 7.33 83.44
C ASN A 455 -6.11 6.99 82.66
N ASP A 456 -6.16 6.86 81.33
CA ASP A 456 -5.04 6.40 80.47
C ASP A 456 -3.73 7.16 80.70
N GLY A 457 -3.83 8.47 80.93
CA GLY A 457 -2.66 9.32 81.18
C GLY A 457 -1.92 9.01 82.48
N ASP A 458 -2.58 8.32 83.42
CA ASP A 458 -2.04 7.81 84.68
C ASP A 458 -1.95 6.26 84.70
N ASP A 459 -2.39 5.58 83.64
CA ASP A 459 -2.44 4.12 83.52
C ASP A 459 -1.15 3.54 82.92
N ASN A 460 -0.58 2.53 83.56
CA ASN A 460 0.58 1.81 83.04
C ASN A 460 0.23 0.69 82.04
N CYS A 461 -1.05 0.43 81.82
CA CYS A 461 -1.65 -0.48 80.84
C CYS A 461 -2.99 0.05 80.29
N PRO A 462 -3.01 1.16 79.52
CA PRO A 462 -4.26 1.85 79.14
C PRO A 462 -5.37 0.99 78.52
N ASN A 463 -5.03 -0.07 77.79
CA ASN A 463 -6.00 -0.92 77.10
C ASN A 463 -6.25 -2.27 77.82
N VAL A 464 -5.69 -2.50 79.02
CA VAL A 464 -5.78 -3.79 79.72
C VAL A 464 -6.03 -3.60 81.21
N GLY A 465 -7.32 -3.73 81.59
CA GLY A 465 -7.77 -3.36 82.92
C GLY A 465 -6.97 -3.98 84.05
N ASN A 466 -6.28 -3.13 84.80
CA ASN A 466 -5.38 -3.50 85.88
C ASN A 466 -5.44 -2.51 87.07
N PRO A 467 -6.55 -2.43 87.83
CA PRO A 467 -6.82 -1.34 88.79
C PRO A 467 -5.80 -1.17 89.93
N THR A 468 -4.89 -2.12 90.07
CA THR A 468 -3.80 -2.11 91.04
C THR A 468 -2.54 -1.41 90.55
N GLN A 469 -2.42 -1.15 89.24
CA GLN A 469 -1.30 -0.43 88.61
C GLN A 469 0.06 -1.02 89.03
N SER A 470 0.15 -2.35 89.06
CA SER A 470 1.34 -3.06 89.50
C SER A 470 2.40 -2.97 88.40
N ASP A 471 3.60 -2.51 88.77
CA ASP A 471 4.79 -2.46 87.93
C ASP A 471 5.97 -2.85 88.84
N VAL A 472 6.33 -4.13 88.84
CA VAL A 472 7.30 -4.69 89.79
C VAL A 472 8.73 -4.25 89.48
N ASP A 473 9.06 -4.02 88.21
CA ASP A 473 10.41 -3.69 87.77
C ASP A 473 10.64 -2.17 87.61
N GLY A 474 9.57 -1.38 87.59
CA GLY A 474 9.57 0.08 87.55
C GLY A 474 9.88 0.66 86.18
N ASN A 475 9.62 -0.09 85.10
CA ASN A 475 9.93 0.32 83.74
C ASN A 475 8.87 1.23 83.10
N GLY A 476 7.71 1.39 83.75
CA GLY A 476 6.59 2.23 83.30
C GLY A 476 5.52 1.51 82.49
N ILE A 477 5.70 0.22 82.18
CA ILE A 477 4.70 -0.68 81.60
C ILE A 477 4.20 -1.58 82.74
N GLY A 478 2.89 -1.68 82.92
CA GLY A 478 2.33 -2.48 84.01
C GLY A 478 2.47 -3.98 83.79
N ASP A 479 2.54 -4.74 84.89
CA ASP A 479 2.65 -6.20 84.89
C ASP A 479 1.50 -6.89 84.10
N ALA A 480 0.38 -6.18 83.84
CA ALA A 480 -0.80 -6.72 83.15
C ALA A 480 -0.69 -6.70 81.61
N CYS A 481 -0.03 -5.68 81.06
CA CYS A 481 0.22 -5.48 79.63
C CYS A 481 1.69 -5.70 79.26
N GLU A 482 2.55 -5.96 80.26
CA GLU A 482 3.94 -6.32 80.03
C GLU A 482 4.02 -7.66 79.30
N VAL A 483 4.43 -7.59 78.04
CA VAL A 483 4.87 -8.76 77.28
C VAL A 483 6.29 -9.09 77.73
N SER A 484 6.51 -10.29 78.26
CA SER A 484 7.84 -10.72 78.67
C SER A 484 8.80 -10.54 77.50
N GLU A 485 9.73 -9.58 77.57
CA GLU A 485 10.77 -9.47 76.56
C GLU A 485 11.57 -10.77 76.61
N LEU A 486 11.33 -11.65 75.64
CA LEU A 486 12.33 -12.59 75.19
C LEU A 486 13.47 -11.75 74.62
N VAL A 487 14.36 -11.31 75.50
CA VAL A 487 15.62 -10.70 75.11
C VAL A 487 16.29 -11.68 74.15
N TRP A 488 16.34 -11.29 72.88
CA TRP A 488 17.04 -12.03 71.84
C TRP A 488 18.51 -12.14 72.25
N ASP A 489 18.92 -13.32 72.70
CA ASP A 489 20.30 -13.73 72.84
C ASP A 489 20.61 -14.71 71.69
N GLU A 490 21.65 -14.40 70.90
CA GLU A 490 22.16 -15.27 69.83
C GLU A 490 22.42 -16.73 70.30
N SER A 491 22.54 -16.96 71.61
CA SER A 491 22.73 -18.30 72.18
C SER A 491 21.45 -19.14 72.36
N ASN A 492 20.25 -18.58 72.18
CA ASN A 492 18.96 -19.29 72.29
C ASN A 492 18.24 -19.55 70.97
N TRP A 493 18.92 -19.35 69.83
CA TRP A 493 18.36 -19.68 68.52
C TRP A 493 18.12 -21.19 68.36
N ASN A 494 16.87 -21.58 68.12
CA ASN A 494 16.47 -22.93 67.70
C ASN A 494 15.48 -22.85 66.53
N GLN A 495 15.88 -23.44 65.40
CA GLN A 495 15.10 -23.54 64.16
C GLN A 495 13.73 -24.24 64.32
N ALA A 496 13.44 -24.89 65.45
CA ALA A 496 12.21 -25.65 65.67
C ALA A 496 10.97 -24.84 66.11
N ASN A 497 11.10 -23.54 66.41
CA ASN A 497 10.00 -22.75 66.99
C ASN A 497 9.52 -21.56 66.14
N TRP A 498 9.87 -21.48 64.86
CA TRP A 498 9.24 -20.50 63.98
C TRP A 498 8.10 -21.16 63.20
N LYS A 499 6.86 -20.75 63.48
CA LYS A 499 5.76 -20.83 62.52
C LYS A 499 5.74 -19.55 61.70
#